data_AF-A0A966U2W1-F1
#
_entry.id   AF-A0A966U2W1-F1
#
_cell.length_a   1.000
_cell.length_b   1.000
_cell.length_c   1.000
_cell.angle_alpha   90.00
_cell.angle_beta   90.00
_cell.angle_gamma   90.00
#
_symmetry.space_group_name_H-M   'P 1'
#
loop_
_entity.id
_entity.type
_entity.pdbx_description
1 polymer ?
#
loop_
_entity_poly.entity_id
_entity_poly.type
_entity_poly.pdbx_seq_one_letter_code
_entity_poly.pdbx_strand_id
1 'polypeptide(L)'
;EKAASQNLLGAVRLEIGQRCNLIRNEWKFLWVVDAPMFERTEEGGWTAVHHPFTGPKPEYEESFSSDPGSALAYAYDIVLNGNEIGGGSIRIHRRNIQQRVFDVIGLSRDEAESKFGFLLEAFNYGPPPHGGIALGLDRLAALIAGAESIREVIAFPKTASGGDPLTGAPTPITPAQRKESGIDAVPEEKK
;
A
#
# COMPACT_ATOMS: atom_id res chain seq x y z
N GLU A 1 -11.30 19.28 7.24
CA GLU A 1 -12.37 19.98 6.48
C GLU A 1 -12.15 19.94 4.96
N LYS A 2 -11.06 20.52 4.42
CA LYS A 2 -10.78 20.54 2.96
C LYS A 2 -10.80 19.15 2.28
N ALA A 3 -10.12 18.16 2.85
CA ALA A 3 -10.06 16.80 2.27
C ALA A 3 -11.45 16.14 2.20
N ALA A 4 -12.26 16.27 3.25
CA ALA A 4 -13.62 15.75 3.27
C ALA A 4 -14.50 16.40 2.18
N SER A 5 -14.40 17.72 2.00
CA SER A 5 -15.12 18.43 0.93
C SER A 5 -14.66 17.99 -0.46
N GLN A 6 -13.36 17.81 -0.67
CA GLN A 6 -12.81 17.34 -1.95
C GLN A 6 -13.28 15.92 -2.29
N ASN A 7 -13.26 15.01 -1.31
CA ASN A 7 -13.73 13.64 -1.48
C ASN A 7 -15.23 13.61 -1.83
N LEU A 8 -16.04 14.40 -1.12
CA LEU A 8 -17.48 14.49 -1.39
C LEU A 8 -17.75 15.05 -2.79
N LEU A 9 -17.12 16.16 -3.17
CA LEU A 9 -17.30 16.77 -4.49
C LEU A 9 -16.76 15.86 -5.61
N GLY A 10 -15.68 15.12 -5.36
CA GLY A 10 -15.16 14.10 -6.26
C GLY A 10 -16.16 12.98 -6.52
N ALA A 11 -16.80 12.46 -5.47
CA ALA A 11 -17.85 11.45 -5.59
C ALA A 11 -19.09 11.98 -6.34
N VAL A 12 -19.55 13.19 -6.01
CA VAL A 12 -20.66 13.86 -6.70
C VAL A 12 -20.35 14.08 -8.18
N ARG A 13 -19.12 14.46 -8.53
CA ARG A 13 -18.69 14.62 -9.93
C ARG A 13 -18.84 13.32 -10.73
N LEU A 14 -18.45 12.18 -10.14
CA LEU A 14 -18.58 10.88 -10.77
C LEU A 14 -20.05 10.49 -10.95
N GLU A 15 -20.86 10.66 -9.90
CA GLU A 15 -22.31 10.35 -9.94
C GLU A 15 -23.05 11.17 -11.00
N ILE A 16 -22.81 12.48 -11.06
CA ILE A 16 -23.40 13.36 -12.09
C ILE A 16 -22.93 12.93 -13.47
N GLY A 17 -21.63 12.61 -13.62
CA GLY A 17 -21.07 12.13 -14.88
C GLY A 17 -21.75 10.85 -15.39
N GLN A 18 -22.07 9.92 -14.48
CA GLN A 18 -22.81 8.70 -14.80
C GLN A 18 -24.27 9.01 -15.18
N ARG A 19 -25.02 9.73 -14.33
CA ARG A 19 -26.44 10.05 -14.57
C ARG A 19 -26.69 10.87 -15.83
N CYS A 20 -25.76 11.76 -16.17
CA CYS A 20 -25.84 12.59 -17.37
C CYS A 20 -25.19 11.95 -18.61
N ASN A 21 -24.74 10.69 -18.52
CA ASN A 21 -24.08 9.97 -19.62
C ASN A 21 -22.88 10.73 -20.22
N LEU A 22 -22.07 11.34 -19.36
CA LEU A 22 -20.90 12.15 -19.76
C LEU A 22 -19.60 11.34 -19.74
N ILE A 23 -19.60 10.16 -19.12
CA ILE A 23 -18.43 9.27 -19.04
C ILE A 23 -18.42 8.38 -20.29
N ARG A 24 -17.41 8.57 -21.14
CA ARG A 24 -17.26 7.81 -22.38
C ARG A 24 -16.43 6.54 -22.15
N ASN A 25 -16.71 5.52 -22.95
CA ASN A 25 -15.92 4.29 -22.98
C ASN A 25 -14.65 4.47 -23.82
N GLU A 26 -13.68 5.18 -23.26
CA GLU A 26 -12.36 5.42 -23.86
C GLU A 26 -11.27 5.01 -22.86
N TRP A 27 -10.10 4.60 -23.35
CA TRP A 27 -8.95 4.34 -22.49
C TRP A 27 -8.20 5.63 -22.16
N LYS A 28 -8.25 6.05 -20.89
CA LYS A 28 -7.56 7.22 -20.36
C LYS A 28 -6.59 6.81 -19.26
N PHE A 29 -5.32 6.67 -19.64
CA PHE A 29 -4.21 6.45 -18.72
C PHE A 29 -3.67 7.77 -18.20
N LEU A 30 -3.28 7.81 -16.93
CA LEU A 30 -2.48 8.88 -16.36
C LEU A 30 -1.56 8.35 -15.26
N TRP A 31 -0.49 9.08 -15.00
CA TRP A 31 0.36 8.90 -13.84
C TRP A 31 -0.03 9.91 -12.77
N VAL A 32 -0.27 9.43 -11.55
CA VAL A 32 -0.30 10.27 -10.35
C VAL A 32 1.09 10.19 -9.74
N VAL A 33 1.77 11.33 -9.66
CA VAL A 33 3.09 11.47 -9.05
C VAL A 33 3.00 12.48 -7.91
N ASP A 34 4.11 12.70 -7.23
CA ASP A 34 4.23 13.78 -6.23
C ASP A 34 3.31 13.56 -5.03
N ALA A 35 3.15 12.29 -4.65
CA ALA A 35 2.44 11.94 -3.44
C ALA A 35 3.21 12.41 -2.20
N PRO A 36 2.52 12.82 -1.12
CA PRO A 36 3.16 13.09 0.16
C PRO A 36 3.91 11.86 0.65
N MET A 37 5.09 12.08 1.26
CA MET A 37 5.88 11.00 1.83
C MET A 37 5.27 10.50 3.15
N PHE A 38 4.75 11.43 3.94
CA PHE A 38 4.15 11.17 5.24
C PHE A 38 2.77 11.83 5.34
N GLU A 39 1.93 11.25 6.18
CA GLU A 39 0.68 11.86 6.63
C GLU A 39 0.60 11.86 8.16
N ARG A 40 -0.14 12.82 8.73
CA ARG A 40 -0.30 12.91 10.18
C ARG A 40 -1.26 11.84 10.67
N THR A 41 -0.89 11.18 11.76
CA THR A 41 -1.78 10.26 12.47
C THR A 41 -2.81 11.04 13.31
N GLU A 42 -3.95 10.41 13.58
CA GLU A 42 -4.98 10.99 14.46
C GLU A 42 -4.48 11.18 15.90
N GLU A 43 -3.57 10.32 16.35
CA GLU A 43 -2.98 10.31 17.70
C GLU A 43 -1.83 11.32 17.88
N GLY A 44 -1.44 12.01 16.80
CA GLY A 44 -0.27 12.88 16.77
C GLY A 44 0.99 12.10 16.39
N GLY A 45 1.71 12.58 15.38
CA GLY A 45 2.84 11.88 14.78
C GLY A 45 2.69 11.79 13.26
N TRP A 46 3.54 10.97 12.64
CA TRP A 46 3.56 10.75 11.21
C TRP A 46 3.52 9.27 10.89
N THR A 47 2.86 8.91 9.78
CA THR A 47 2.95 7.58 9.17
C THR A 47 3.34 7.73 7.71
N ALA A 48 3.89 6.67 7.12
CA ALA A 48 4.18 6.65 5.69
C ALA A 48 2.87 6.51 4.88
N VAL A 49 2.72 7.29 3.81
CA VAL A 49 1.54 7.19 2.91
C VAL A 49 1.57 5.92 2.07
N HIS A 50 2.77 5.54 1.63
CA HIS A 50 3.03 4.29 0.92
C HIS A 50 3.77 3.33 1.86
N HIS A 51 4.69 2.53 1.33
CA HIS A 51 5.55 1.70 2.16
C HIS A 51 6.67 2.55 2.84
N PRO A 52 7.04 2.27 4.10
CA PRO A 52 8.21 2.88 4.77
C PRO A 52 9.58 2.77 4.08
N PHE A 53 9.69 2.01 2.98
CA PHE A 53 10.93 1.88 2.17
C PHE A 53 10.90 2.78 0.93
N THR A 54 9.85 3.56 0.76
CA THR A 54 9.71 4.55 -0.32
C THR A 54 10.70 5.68 -0.09
N GLY A 55 11.52 5.96 -1.09
CA GLY A 55 12.50 7.04 -1.05
C GLY A 55 11.83 8.41 -1.06
N PRO A 56 12.41 9.41 -0.37
CA PRO A 56 12.07 10.80 -0.64
C PRO A 56 12.48 11.13 -2.08
N LYS A 57 11.78 12.08 -2.70
CA LYS A 57 12.35 12.74 -3.86
C LYS A 57 13.69 13.41 -3.49
N PRO A 58 14.69 13.47 -4.40
CA PRO A 58 16.03 13.96 -4.08
C PRO A 58 16.04 15.36 -3.43
N GLU A 59 15.16 16.26 -3.87
CA GLU A 59 15.06 17.62 -3.35
C GLU A 59 14.56 17.73 -1.90
N TYR A 60 13.92 16.67 -1.37
CA TYR A 60 13.43 16.62 0.02
C TYR A 60 14.30 15.76 0.94
N GLU A 61 15.33 15.11 0.41
CA GLU A 61 16.16 14.16 1.16
C GLU A 61 16.76 14.77 2.45
N GLU A 62 17.14 16.04 2.41
CA GLU A 62 17.73 16.69 3.57
C GLU A 62 16.68 17.25 4.54
N SER A 63 15.52 17.67 4.04
CA SER A 63 14.50 18.38 4.82
C SER A 63 13.39 17.48 5.37
N PHE A 64 13.16 16.28 4.84
CA PHE A 64 11.97 15.49 5.19
C PHE A 64 11.88 15.14 6.69
N SER A 65 13.01 15.13 7.41
CA SER A 65 13.03 14.85 8.84
C SER A 65 12.60 16.07 9.68
N SER A 66 12.90 17.29 9.23
CA SER A 66 12.57 18.53 9.93
C SER A 66 11.25 19.15 9.48
N ASP A 67 10.86 18.92 8.22
CA ASP A 67 9.56 19.30 7.67
C ASP A 67 8.91 18.12 6.93
N PRO A 68 8.37 17.11 7.66
CA PRO A 68 7.78 15.93 7.04
C PRO A 68 6.53 16.23 6.21
N GLY A 69 5.84 17.33 6.50
CA GLY A 69 4.57 17.69 5.85
C GLY A 69 4.71 18.20 4.43
N SER A 70 5.87 18.74 4.06
CA SER A 70 6.16 19.19 2.69
C SER A 70 6.86 18.13 1.85
N ALA A 71 7.39 17.07 2.49
CA ALA A 71 8.17 16.05 1.82
C ALA A 71 7.34 15.23 0.83
N LEU A 72 7.84 15.11 -0.40
CA LEU A 72 7.24 14.28 -1.43
C LEU A 72 8.00 12.96 -1.56
N ALA A 73 7.23 11.88 -1.72
CA ALA A 73 7.74 10.56 -2.02
C ALA A 73 8.13 10.46 -3.50
N TYR A 74 9.18 9.69 -3.78
CA TYR A 74 9.50 9.23 -5.12
C TYR A 74 8.61 8.03 -5.52
N ALA A 75 7.30 8.22 -5.37
CA ALA A 75 6.25 7.25 -5.64
C ALA A 75 5.38 7.68 -6.82
N TYR A 76 4.73 6.70 -7.43
CA TYR A 76 3.91 6.89 -8.62
C TYR A 76 2.83 5.82 -8.72
N ASP A 77 1.62 6.24 -9.10
CA ASP A 77 0.51 5.36 -9.41
C ASP A 77 0.12 5.49 -10.88
N ILE A 78 -0.21 4.37 -11.51
CA ILE A 78 -0.82 4.35 -12.84
C ILE A 78 -2.33 4.15 -12.69
N VAL A 79 -3.09 5.09 -13.24
CA VAL A 79 -4.55 5.11 -13.17
C VAL A 79 -5.13 4.96 -14.56
N LEU A 80 -6.15 4.11 -14.68
CA LEU A 80 -6.89 3.86 -15.91
C LEU A 80 -8.38 4.07 -15.66
N ASN A 81 -8.97 5.05 -16.36
CA ASN A 81 -10.40 5.36 -16.26
C ASN A 81 -10.88 5.57 -14.81
N GLY A 82 -10.05 6.19 -13.98
CA GLY A 82 -10.35 6.45 -12.56
C GLY A 82 -10.08 5.27 -11.62
N ASN A 83 -9.53 4.17 -12.12
CA ASN A 83 -9.13 3.01 -11.32
C ASN A 83 -7.61 2.97 -11.21
N GLU A 84 -7.07 2.89 -9.99
CA GLU A 84 -5.65 2.57 -9.78
C GLU A 84 -5.40 1.15 -10.28
N ILE A 85 -4.55 0.99 -11.31
CA ILE A 85 -4.20 -0.32 -11.88
C ILE A 85 -2.79 -0.78 -11.47
N GLY A 86 -2.07 0.06 -10.73
CA GLY A 86 -0.78 -0.28 -10.17
C GLY A 86 -0.08 0.93 -9.57
N GLY A 87 0.94 0.65 -8.79
CA GLY A 87 1.71 1.65 -8.05
C GLY A 87 3.11 1.17 -7.75
N GLY A 88 4.00 2.11 -7.50
CA GLY A 88 5.41 1.85 -7.32
C GLY A 88 6.16 3.00 -6.68
N SER A 89 7.40 2.74 -6.30
CA SER A 89 8.30 3.78 -5.84
C SER A 89 9.75 3.42 -6.07
N ILE A 90 10.58 4.46 -6.11
CA ILE A 90 12.03 4.33 -5.94
C ILE A 90 12.29 4.04 -4.46
N ARG A 91 13.11 3.04 -4.19
CA ARG A 91 13.36 2.53 -2.84
C ARG A 91 14.57 3.19 -2.21
N ILE A 92 14.53 3.29 -0.90
CA ILE A 92 15.68 3.67 -0.09
C ILE A 92 16.70 2.54 -0.18
N HIS A 93 17.91 2.86 -0.62
CA HIS A 93 19.05 1.94 -0.70
C HIS A 93 20.18 2.32 0.25
N ARG A 94 20.03 3.43 1.00
CA ARG A 94 21.01 3.94 1.96
C ARG A 94 20.48 3.82 3.39
N ARG A 95 21.24 3.14 4.24
CA ARG A 95 20.87 2.85 5.64
C ARG A 95 20.55 4.10 6.47
N ASN A 96 21.34 5.16 6.32
CA ASN A 96 21.14 6.39 7.07
C ASN A 96 19.81 7.09 6.70
N ILE A 97 19.43 7.07 5.42
CA ILE A 97 18.14 7.62 4.97
C ILE A 97 16.99 6.75 5.50
N GLN A 98 17.13 5.42 5.47
CA GLN A 98 16.10 4.53 6.01
C GLN A 98 15.86 4.77 7.50
N GLN A 99 16.94 4.90 8.27
CA GLN A 99 16.83 5.16 9.70
C GLN A 99 16.11 6.49 9.96
N ARG A 100 16.47 7.56 9.25
CA ARG A 100 15.77 8.86 9.35
C ARG A 100 14.27 8.75 9.04
N VAL A 101 13.88 7.91 8.08
CA VAL A 101 12.45 7.66 7.78
C VAL A 101 11.76 6.93 8.93
N PHE A 102 12.41 5.92 9.52
CA PHE A 102 11.89 5.23 10.71
C PHE A 102 11.75 6.15 11.91
N ASP A 103 12.72 7.04 12.14
CA ASP A 103 12.66 8.02 13.22
C ASP A 103 11.47 8.99 13.04
N VAL A 104 11.18 9.42 11.80
CA VAL A 104 10.03 10.30 11.50
C VAL A 104 8.69 9.63 11.78
N ILE A 105 8.55 8.35 11.44
CA ILE A 105 7.31 7.58 11.70
C ILE A 105 7.24 7.01 13.12
N GLY A 106 8.20 7.34 13.99
CA GLY A 106 8.21 6.92 15.39
C GLY A 106 8.54 5.45 15.61
N LEU A 107 9.19 4.77 14.66
CA LEU A 107 9.61 3.40 14.81
C LEU A 107 10.96 3.35 15.55
N SER A 108 10.98 2.81 16.77
CA SER A 108 12.23 2.70 17.53
C SER A 108 13.24 1.78 16.85
N ARG A 109 14.52 1.94 17.18
CA ARG A 109 15.58 1.09 16.61
C ARG A 109 15.35 -0.40 16.89
N ASP A 110 14.91 -0.75 18.09
CA ASP A 110 14.67 -2.15 18.46
C ASP A 110 13.47 -2.73 17.71
N GLU A 111 12.42 -1.94 17.48
CA GLU A 111 11.28 -2.36 16.66
C GLU A 111 11.65 -2.47 15.18
N ALA A 112 12.44 -1.54 14.67
CA ALA A 112 12.93 -1.57 13.30
C ALA A 112 13.82 -2.80 13.06
N GLU A 113 14.72 -3.13 14.00
CA GLU A 113 15.58 -4.31 13.91
C GLU A 113 14.75 -5.60 14.04
N SER A 114 13.79 -5.66 14.96
CA SER A 114 12.91 -6.82 15.15
C SER A 114 12.06 -7.11 13.91
N LYS A 115 11.52 -6.08 13.26
CA LYS A 115 10.63 -6.23 12.08
C LYS A 115 11.39 -6.32 10.76
N PHE A 116 12.49 -5.60 10.63
CA PHE A 116 13.18 -5.35 9.36
C PHE A 116 14.70 -5.59 9.41
N GLY A 117 15.23 -6.17 10.48
CA GLY A 117 16.68 -6.36 10.69
C GLY A 117 17.37 -7.02 9.51
N PHE A 118 16.78 -8.08 8.93
CA PHE A 118 17.34 -8.76 7.75
C PHE A 118 17.54 -7.80 6.55
N LEU A 119 16.62 -6.84 6.35
CA LEU A 119 16.69 -5.88 5.27
C LEU A 119 17.65 -4.74 5.61
N LEU A 120 17.67 -4.30 6.87
CA LEU A 120 18.62 -3.28 7.35
C LEU A 120 20.06 -3.79 7.30
N GLU A 121 20.26 -5.09 7.54
CA GLU A 121 21.55 -5.75 7.37
C GLU A 121 21.98 -5.74 5.89
N ALA A 122 21.05 -6.00 4.97
CA ALA A 122 21.30 -5.98 3.53
C ALA A 122 21.88 -4.63 3.05
N PHE A 123 21.48 -3.50 3.65
CA PHE A 123 22.05 -2.19 3.29
C PHE A 123 23.56 -2.09 3.52
N ASN A 124 24.14 -2.88 4.42
CA ASN A 124 25.58 -2.87 4.68
C ASN A 124 26.40 -3.49 3.53
N TYR A 125 25.75 -4.23 2.63
CA TYR A 125 26.37 -4.84 1.46
C TYR A 125 26.24 -3.99 0.20
N GLY A 126 25.77 -2.74 0.33
CA GLY A 126 25.70 -1.76 -0.76
C GLY A 126 24.69 -2.10 -1.86
N PRO A 127 23.40 -2.28 -1.53
CA PRO A 127 22.39 -2.52 -2.56
C PRO A 127 22.32 -1.30 -3.50
N PRO A 128 22.16 -1.52 -4.80
CA PRO A 128 22.11 -0.43 -5.77
C PRO A 128 20.84 0.41 -5.59
N PRO A 129 20.80 1.64 -6.14
CA PRO A 129 19.54 2.34 -6.36
C PRO A 129 18.57 1.44 -7.13
N HIS A 130 17.39 1.23 -6.58
CA HIS A 130 16.39 0.33 -7.15
C HIS A 130 14.99 0.90 -6.98
N GLY A 131 14.07 0.44 -7.83
CA GLY A 131 12.68 0.84 -7.84
C GLY A 131 11.86 -0.24 -8.53
N GLY A 132 10.56 -0.15 -8.40
CA GLY A 132 9.68 -1.13 -9.03
C GLY A 132 8.27 -0.62 -9.15
N ILE A 133 7.41 -1.47 -9.70
CA ILE A 133 5.98 -1.23 -9.83
C ILE A 133 5.26 -2.58 -9.71
N ALA A 134 4.09 -2.58 -9.09
CA ALA A 134 3.19 -3.72 -9.06
C ALA A 134 1.89 -3.33 -9.77
N LEU A 135 1.41 -4.21 -10.65
CA LEU A 135 0.12 -4.03 -11.33
C LEU A 135 -0.94 -4.91 -10.67
N GLY A 136 -2.14 -4.37 -10.49
CA GLY A 136 -3.33 -5.11 -10.13
C GLY A 136 -3.86 -5.88 -11.33
N LEU A 137 -3.31 -7.08 -11.58
CA LEU A 137 -3.64 -7.89 -12.76
C LEU A 137 -5.14 -8.16 -12.88
N ASP A 138 -5.83 -8.52 -11.78
CA ASP A 138 -7.26 -8.81 -11.79
C ASP A 138 -8.09 -7.57 -12.17
N ARG A 139 -7.67 -6.40 -11.70
CA ARG A 139 -8.33 -5.14 -12.06
C ARG A 139 -8.09 -4.77 -13.51
N LEU A 140 -6.87 -4.95 -14.01
CA LEU A 140 -6.57 -4.74 -15.42
C LEU A 140 -7.39 -5.70 -16.30
N ALA A 141 -7.46 -6.98 -15.93
CA ALA A 141 -8.27 -7.97 -16.63
C ALA A 141 -9.77 -7.61 -16.62
N ALA A 142 -10.31 -7.19 -15.47
CA ALA A 142 -11.70 -6.76 -15.36
C ALA A 142 -12.00 -5.54 -16.26
N LEU A 143 -11.11 -4.55 -16.29
CA LEU A 143 -11.26 -3.38 -17.17
C LEU A 143 -11.22 -3.79 -18.64
N ILE A 144 -10.31 -4.68 -19.05
CA ILE A 144 -10.21 -5.19 -20.42
C ILE A 144 -11.48 -5.96 -20.82
N ALA A 145 -12.02 -6.76 -19.92
CA ALA A 145 -13.24 -7.54 -20.13
C ALA A 145 -14.53 -6.70 -20.03
N GLY A 146 -14.44 -5.42 -19.61
CA GLY A 146 -15.61 -4.59 -19.33
C GLY A 146 -16.44 -5.10 -18.14
N ALA A 147 -15.82 -5.84 -17.21
CA ALA A 147 -16.48 -6.42 -16.05
C ALA A 147 -16.54 -5.42 -14.88
N GLU A 148 -17.68 -5.38 -14.20
CA GLU A 148 -17.89 -4.53 -13.01
C GLU A 148 -17.22 -5.09 -11.75
N SER A 149 -16.80 -6.36 -11.76
CA SER A 149 -16.17 -7.02 -10.63
C SER A 149 -14.97 -7.84 -11.07
N ILE A 150 -13.88 -7.79 -10.30
CA ILE A 150 -12.72 -8.68 -10.49
C ILE A 150 -13.09 -10.17 -10.34
N ARG A 151 -14.23 -10.47 -9.71
CA ARG A 151 -14.71 -11.85 -9.56
C ARG A 151 -15.05 -12.50 -10.90
N GLU A 152 -15.39 -11.71 -11.91
CA GLU A 152 -15.70 -12.20 -13.27
C GLU A 152 -14.44 -12.61 -14.05
N VAL A 153 -13.25 -12.28 -13.56
CA VAL A 153 -11.96 -12.59 -14.21
C VAL A 153 -11.08 -13.51 -13.36
N ILE A 154 -11.61 -14.03 -12.26
CA ILE A 154 -10.95 -15.00 -11.38
C ILE A 154 -11.74 -16.30 -11.47
N ALA A 155 -11.08 -17.44 -11.70
CA ALA A 155 -11.75 -18.72 -11.90
C ALA A 155 -12.61 -19.18 -10.69
N PHE A 156 -12.10 -18.99 -9.48
CA PHE A 156 -12.78 -19.37 -8.22
C PHE A 156 -12.71 -18.21 -7.19
N PRO A 157 -13.46 -17.12 -7.43
CA PRO A 157 -13.40 -15.93 -6.60
C PRO A 157 -14.01 -16.19 -5.23
N LYS A 158 -13.70 -15.32 -4.27
CA LYS A 158 -14.30 -15.35 -2.92
C LYS A 158 -15.44 -14.34 -2.80
N THR A 159 -16.31 -14.55 -1.82
CA THR A 159 -17.31 -13.54 -1.44
C THR A 159 -16.63 -12.36 -0.74
N ALA A 160 -17.38 -11.27 -0.53
CA ALA A 160 -16.88 -10.12 0.23
C ALA A 160 -16.48 -10.47 1.68
N SER A 161 -17.04 -11.55 2.24
CA SER A 161 -16.66 -12.09 3.55
C SER A 161 -15.39 -12.96 3.52
N GLY A 162 -14.76 -13.16 2.36
CA GLY A 162 -13.59 -14.02 2.18
C GLY A 162 -13.92 -15.52 2.06
N GLY A 163 -15.20 -15.89 2.10
CA GLY A 163 -15.64 -17.28 1.99
C GLY A 163 -15.63 -17.80 0.55
N ASP A 164 -15.53 -19.11 0.41
CA ASP A 164 -15.62 -19.83 -0.86
C ASP A 164 -16.90 -20.67 -0.89
N PRO A 165 -17.97 -20.22 -1.56
CA PRO A 165 -19.22 -20.96 -1.62
C PRO A 165 -19.12 -22.30 -2.38
N LEU A 166 -18.14 -22.44 -3.27
CA LEU A 166 -17.96 -23.68 -4.04
C LEU A 166 -17.40 -24.80 -3.17
N THR A 167 -16.44 -24.48 -2.31
CA THR A 167 -15.75 -25.45 -1.46
C THR A 167 -16.24 -25.47 -0.01
N GLY A 168 -16.99 -24.45 0.40
CA GLY A 168 -17.41 -24.25 1.80
C GLY A 168 -16.31 -23.68 2.70
N ALA A 169 -15.22 -23.14 2.14
CA ALA A 169 -14.10 -22.62 2.92
C ALA A 169 -14.40 -21.21 3.51
N PRO A 170 -13.77 -20.84 4.64
CA PRO A 170 -12.90 -21.66 5.48
C PRO A 170 -13.69 -22.72 6.29
N THR A 171 -13.04 -23.85 6.56
CA THR A 171 -13.59 -24.93 7.40
C THR A 171 -12.77 -25.10 8.68
N PRO A 172 -13.36 -25.62 9.78
CA PRO A 172 -12.58 -25.90 10.99
C PRO A 172 -11.49 -26.94 10.72
N ILE A 173 -10.33 -26.76 11.35
CA ILE A 173 -9.26 -27.77 11.38
C ILE A 173 -9.52 -28.80 12.48
N THR A 174 -8.96 -30.00 12.35
CA THR A 174 -9.11 -31.05 13.36
C THR A 174 -8.32 -30.74 14.64
N PRO A 175 -8.69 -31.31 15.79
CA PRO A 175 -7.91 -31.18 17.03
C PRO A 175 -6.45 -31.64 16.89
N ALA A 176 -6.20 -32.67 16.08
CA ALA A 176 -4.85 -33.17 15.81
C ALA A 176 -4.01 -32.13 15.05
N GLN A 177 -4.55 -31.55 13.96
CA GLN A 177 -3.89 -30.48 13.21
C GLN A 177 -3.64 -29.24 14.07
N ARG A 178 -4.61 -28.86 14.91
CA ARG A 178 -4.48 -27.72 15.82
C ARG A 178 -3.35 -27.95 16.83
N LYS A 179 -3.27 -29.15 17.41
CA LYS A 179 -2.17 -29.54 18.30
C LYS A 179 -0.82 -29.55 17.59
N GLU A 180 -0.74 -30.12 16.39
CA GLU A 180 0.49 -30.19 15.59
C GLU A 180 1.00 -28.80 15.19
N SER A 181 0.09 -27.88 14.83
CA SER A 181 0.44 -26.51 14.46
C SER A 181 1.01 -25.67 15.61
N GLY A 182 0.86 -26.12 16.87
CA GLY A 182 1.34 -25.39 18.04
C GLY A 182 0.62 -24.06 18.29
N ILE A 183 -0.54 -23.79 17.66
CA ILE A 183 -1.27 -22.52 17.81
C ILE A 183 -1.71 -22.29 19.26
N ASP A 184 -1.95 -23.37 20.01
CA ASP A 184 -2.29 -23.32 21.44
C ASP A 184 -1.07 -23.32 22.37
N ALA A 185 0.15 -23.21 21.83
CA ALA A 185 1.34 -23.16 22.67
C ALA A 185 1.28 -21.92 23.57
N VAL A 186 1.40 -22.13 24.88
CA VAL A 186 1.54 -21.05 25.84
C VAL A 186 2.96 -20.49 25.69
N PRO A 187 3.13 -19.19 25.39
CA PRO A 187 4.46 -18.60 25.29
C PRO A 187 5.24 -18.77 26.60
N GLU A 188 6.53 -19.08 26.51
CA GLU A 188 7.39 -19.08 27.70
C GLU A 188 7.49 -17.64 28.26
N GLU A 189 7.39 -17.49 29.58
CA GLU A 189 7.65 -16.21 30.24
C GLU A 189 9.08 -15.78 29.93
N LYS A 190 9.24 -14.59 29.35
CA LYS A 190 10.56 -13.99 29.11
C LYS A 190 11.27 -13.84 30.47
N LYS A 191 12.34 -14.61 30.67
CA LYS A 191 13.28 -14.43 31.80
C LYS A 191 14.05 -13.13 31.66
#